data_AF-A0A2N2DZL1-F1
#
_entry.id   AF-A0A2N2DZL1-F1
#
_cell.length_a   1.000
_cell.length_b   1.000
_cell.length_c   1.000
_cell.angle_alpha   90.00
_cell.angle_beta   90.00
_cell.angle_gamma   90.00
#
_symmetry.space_group_name_H-M   'P 1'
#
loop_
_entity.id
_entity.type
_entity.pdbx_description
1 polymer ?
#
loop_
_entity_poly.entity_id
_entity_poly.type
_entity_poly.pdbx_seq_one_letter_code
_entity_poly.pdbx_strand_id
1 'polypeptide(L)' 'MGMTITEKILANKSDVNKVEPGELIITKLDAILANDITAAIAIPEMKKMGYDKVFDSKKVIFVMDHF' A
#
# COMPACT_ATOMS: atom_id res chain seq x y z
N MET A 1 -7.50 -26.58 -9.93
CA MET A 1 -6.21 -25.99 -9.51
C MET A 1 -6.48 -25.01 -8.39
N GLY A 2 -5.67 -25.00 -7.34
CA GLY A 2 -5.84 -24.09 -6.20
C GLY A 2 -5.12 -22.76 -6.40
N MET A 3 -5.42 -21.76 -5.56
CA MET A 3 -4.67 -20.51 -5.52
C MET A 3 -3.26 -20.70 -4.93
N THR A 4 -2.30 -20.00 -5.50
CA THR A 4 -0.96 -19.75 -4.95
C THR A 4 -1.03 -18.96 -3.63
N ILE A 5 0.10 -18.86 -2.93
CA ILE A 5 0.19 -18.04 -1.70
C ILE A 5 -0.08 -16.56 -1.98
N THR A 6 0.44 -16.02 -3.09
CA THR A 6 0.25 -14.62 -3.49
C THR A 6 -1.23 -14.34 -3.76
N GLU A 7 -1.90 -15.19 -4.54
CA GLU A 7 -3.34 -15.05 -4.82
C GLU A 7 -4.17 -15.14 -3.53
N LYS A 8 -3.82 -16.02 -2.60
CA LYS A 8 -4.51 -16.11 -1.29
C LYS A 8 -4.36 -14.83 -0.46
N ILE A 9 -3.17 -14.23 -0.42
CA ILE A 9 -2.94 -12.98 0.31
C ILE A 9 -3.74 -11.84 -0.35
N LEU A 10 -3.68 -11.73 -1.68
CA LEU A 10 -4.40 -10.70 -2.43
C LEU A 10 -5.91 -10.86 -2.31
N ALA A 11 -6.44 -12.08 -2.43
CA ALA A 11 -7.86 -12.37 -2.25
C ALA A 11 -8.33 -11.98 -0.84
N ASN A 12 -7.56 -12.39 0.20
CA ASN A 12 -7.86 -12.06 1.58
C ASN A 12 -7.84 -10.54 1.84
N LYS A 13 -6.86 -9.81 1.30
CA LYS A 13 -6.72 -8.35 1.52
C LYS A 13 -7.65 -7.50 0.66
N SER A 14 -8.25 -8.10 -0.36
CA SER A 14 -9.23 -7.46 -1.25
C SER A 14 -10.66 -7.86 -0.91
N ASP A 15 -10.88 -8.61 0.19
CA ASP A 15 -12.18 -9.10 0.64
C ASP A 15 -12.93 -9.93 -0.44
N VAL A 16 -12.21 -10.74 -1.22
CA VAL A 16 -12.77 -11.62 -2.25
C VAL A 16 -12.38 -13.09 -2.02
N ASN A 17 -13.17 -14.02 -2.56
CA ASN A 17 -12.97 -15.46 -2.34
C ASN A 17 -11.85 -16.07 -3.20
N LYS A 18 -11.57 -15.48 -4.36
CA LYS A 18 -10.55 -15.94 -5.30
C LYS A 18 -10.04 -14.74 -6.11
N VAL A 19 -8.78 -14.81 -6.52
CA VAL A 19 -8.22 -13.98 -7.59
C VAL A 19 -7.46 -14.86 -8.58
N GLU A 20 -7.17 -14.34 -9.78
CA GLU A 20 -6.34 -15.00 -10.78
C GLU A 20 -5.37 -14.04 -11.51
N PRO A 21 -4.32 -14.55 -12.18
CA PRO A 21 -3.32 -13.70 -12.82
C PRO A 21 -3.93 -12.86 -13.94
N GLY A 22 -3.65 -11.56 -13.92
CA GLY A 22 -4.20 -10.58 -14.88
C GLY A 22 -5.48 -9.88 -14.40
N GLU A 23 -6.05 -10.29 -13.27
CA GLU A 23 -7.19 -9.62 -12.66
C GLU A 23 -6.78 -8.28 -12.02
N LEU A 24 -7.61 -7.24 -12.23
CA LEU A 24 -7.48 -5.96 -11.54
C LEU A 24 -8.30 -5.99 -10.25
N ILE A 25 -7.63 -5.71 -9.12
CA ILE A 25 -8.24 -5.75 -7.78
C ILE A 25 -7.97 -4.46 -7.02
N ILE A 26 -8.85 -4.15 -6.06
CA ILE A 26 -8.65 -3.08 -5.08
C ILE A 26 -8.38 -3.75 -3.74
N THR A 27 -7.25 -3.43 -3.10
CA THR A 27 -6.77 -4.12 -1.90
C THR A 27 -6.43 -3.16 -0.78
N LYS A 28 -6.59 -3.61 0.47
CA LYS A 28 -6.23 -2.84 1.66
C LYS A 28 -4.74 -2.95 1.94
N LEU A 29 -4.09 -1.82 2.19
CA LEU A 29 -2.68 -1.76 2.59
C LEU A 29 -2.53 -2.03 4.10
N ASP A 30 -1.58 -2.89 4.45
CA ASP A 30 -1.26 -3.20 5.85
C ASP A 30 -0.14 -2.32 6.40
N ALA A 31 0.85 -2.00 5.57
CA ALA A 31 1.96 -1.13 5.90
C ALA A 31 2.44 -0.40 4.66
N ILE A 32 2.88 0.85 4.83
CA ILE A 32 3.48 1.70 3.81
C ILE A 32 4.79 2.21 4.38
N LEU A 33 5.90 1.90 3.72
CA LEU A 33 7.20 2.44 4.06
C LEU A 33 7.52 3.59 3.10
N ALA A 34 7.94 4.71 3.66
CA ALA A 34 8.50 5.84 2.92
C ALA A 34 9.85 6.21 3.53
N ASN A 35 10.92 6.15 2.72
CA ASN A 35 12.22 6.60 3.16
C ASN A 35 12.37 8.13 3.03
N ASP A 36 13.46 8.71 3.50
CA ASP A 36 13.71 10.15 3.48
C ASP A 36 13.68 10.79 2.07
N ILE A 37 14.11 10.05 1.04
CA ILE A 37 14.05 10.52 -0.36
C ILE A 37 12.62 10.50 -0.89
N THR A 38 11.93 9.37 -0.76
CA THR A 38 10.61 9.15 -1.35
C THR A 38 9.50 9.86 -0.57
N ALA A 39 9.62 9.97 0.75
CA ALA A 39 8.69 10.74 1.58
C ALA A 39 8.69 12.22 1.21
N ALA A 40 9.88 12.80 0.97
CA ALA A 40 10.01 14.21 0.58
C ALA A 40 9.30 14.53 -0.74
N ILE A 41 9.16 13.54 -1.63
CA ILE A 41 8.42 13.65 -2.89
C ILE A 41 6.92 13.36 -2.69
N ALA A 42 6.58 12.31 -1.96
CA ALA A 42 5.20 11.86 -1.79
C ALA A 42 4.34 12.86 -0.99
N ILE A 43 4.90 13.47 0.07
CA ILE A 43 4.15 14.38 0.96
C ILE A 43 3.61 15.61 0.21
N PRO A 44 4.41 16.36 -0.57
CA PRO A 44 3.90 17.46 -1.39
C PRO A 44 2.82 17.03 -2.39
N GLU A 45 2.95 15.88 -3.05
CA GLU A 45 1.94 15.39 -4.00
C GLU A 45 0.62 15.04 -3.29
N MET A 46 0.67 14.39 -2.12
CA MET A 46 -0.53 14.14 -1.32
C MET A 46 -1.25 15.45 -0.95
N LYS A 47 -0.49 16.49 -0.57
CA LYS A 47 -1.06 17.82 -0.28
C LYS A 47 -1.70 18.45 -1.51
N LYS A 48 -1.07 18.35 -2.69
CA LYS A 48 -1.64 18.84 -3.96
C LYS A 48 -2.95 18.13 -4.32
N MET A 49 -3.05 16.84 -3.99
CA MET A 49 -4.28 16.04 -4.16
C MET A 49 -5.37 16.37 -3.12
N GLY A 50 -5.10 17.30 -2.18
CA GLY A 50 -6.08 17.76 -1.19
C GLY A 50 -6.09 16.98 0.12
N TYR A 51 -5.10 16.10 0.36
CA TYR A 51 -5.01 15.34 1.61
C TYR A 51 -4.16 16.07 2.66
N ASP A 52 -4.71 16.23 3.87
CA ASP A 52 -4.03 16.81 5.03
C ASP A 52 -3.51 15.74 6.01
N LYS A 53 -3.99 14.50 5.88
CA LYS A 53 -3.67 13.36 6.74
C LYS A 53 -3.52 12.08 5.93
N VAL A 54 -2.71 11.15 6.46
CA VAL A 54 -2.64 9.78 5.95
C VAL A 54 -3.85 8.96 6.43
N PHE A 55 -4.17 7.88 5.72
CA PHE A 55 -5.31 7.01 6.04
C PHE A 55 -5.19 6.35 7.44
N ASP A 56 -3.98 5.94 7.83
CA ASP A 56 -3.68 5.38 9.15
C ASP A 56 -2.22 5.62 9.52
N SER A 57 -1.98 6.51 10.49
CA SER A 57 -0.63 6.84 10.97
C SER A 57 0.12 5.67 11.60
N LYS A 58 -0.58 4.62 12.08
CA LYS A 58 0.06 3.42 12.63
C LYS A 58 0.58 2.48 11.55
N LYS A 59 0.17 2.68 10.29
CA LYS A 59 0.54 1.87 9.14
C LYS A 59 1.51 2.57 8.20
N VAL A 60 1.84 3.84 8.45
CA VAL A 60 2.81 4.60 7.66
C VAL A 60 4.12 4.70 8.45
N ILE A 61 5.18 4.13 7.90
CA ILE A 61 6.49 4.01 8.54
C ILE A 61 7.48 4.87 7.77
N PHE A 62 8.10 5.82 8.47
CA PHE A 62 9.19 6.62 7.93
C PHE A 62 10.54 6.04 8.36
N VAL A 63 11.44 5.86 7.41
CA VAL A 63 12.81 5.39 7.67
C VAL A 63 13.79 6.43 7.10
N MET A 64 14.67 6.97 7.94
CA MET A 64 15.68 7.93 7.53
C MET A 64 17.04 7.24 7.51
N ASP A 65 17.37 6.65 6.36
CA ASP A 65 18.55 5.80 6.20
C ASP A 65 19.48 6.22 5.04
N HIS A 66 19.07 7.17 4.18
CA HIS A 66 19.82 7.56 2.97
C HIS A 66 20.67 8.85 3.10
N PHE A 67 20.98 9.30 4.32
CA PHE A 67 21.69 10.56 4.64
C PHE A 67 22.72 11.04 3.60
#